data_AF-A0A2E9IQB9-F1
#
_entry.id   AF-A0A2E9IQB9-F1
#
_cell.length_a   1.000
_cell.length_b   1.000
_cell.length_c   1.000
_cell.angle_alpha   90.00
_cell.angle_beta   90.00
_cell.angle_gamma   90.00
#
_symmetry.space_group_name_H-M   'P 1'
#
loop_
_entity.id
_entity.type
_entity.pdbx_description
1 polymer ?
#
loop_
_entity_poly.entity_id
_entity_poly.type
_entity_poly.pdbx_seq_one_letter_code
_entity_poly.pdbx_strand_id
1 'polypeptide(L)'
;METNDKAKAIHKDPDSRYAEYAGNKYYDYAVAGMSLALNDAYRSGLTDQFALLQSDKPITIWGNKPESVMRALDRDGYTVEGITSIMLSCGLNFSLQEITEILKTSKEPVVDLTEAQHYVLFNRAQLFIRHVKLAEQQSR
;
A
#
# COMPACT_ATOMS: atom_id res chain seq x y z
N MET A 1 -33.66 -15.46 -27.74
CA MET A 1 -32.68 -14.37 -27.60
C MET A 1 -31.95 -14.63 -26.30
N GLU A 2 -30.76 -15.23 -26.36
CA GLU A 2 -29.76 -15.11 -25.30
C GLU A 2 -28.39 -15.52 -25.88
N THR A 3 -27.48 -14.57 -25.80
CA THR A 3 -26.20 -14.50 -26.51
C THR A 3 -25.06 -14.91 -25.58
N ASN A 4 -24.07 -15.64 -26.10
CA ASN A 4 -22.73 -15.13 -26.42
C ASN A 4 -21.60 -16.14 -26.09
N ASP A 5 -20.97 -16.58 -27.17
CA ASP A 5 -19.97 -17.64 -27.31
C ASP A 5 -18.53 -17.21 -26.93
N LYS A 6 -18.32 -16.32 -25.95
CA LYS A 6 -17.03 -15.59 -25.82
C LYS A 6 -16.25 -15.72 -24.51
N ALA A 7 -16.13 -16.91 -23.93
CA ALA A 7 -15.12 -17.12 -22.87
C ALA A 7 -14.38 -18.47 -22.97
N LYS A 8 -14.39 -19.13 -24.14
CA LYS A 8 -13.80 -20.47 -24.32
C LYS A 8 -12.29 -20.49 -24.62
N ALA A 9 -11.54 -19.46 -24.28
CA ALA A 9 -10.09 -19.47 -24.50
C ALA A 9 -9.37 -18.68 -23.42
N ILE A 10 -9.22 -19.27 -22.22
CA ILE A 10 -8.20 -18.86 -21.27
C ILE A 10 -7.21 -20.02 -21.16
N HIS A 11 -6.10 -19.81 -21.87
CA HIS A 11 -4.80 -20.47 -21.80
C HIS A 11 -4.69 -21.75 -20.95
N LYS A 12 -4.50 -22.87 -21.65
CA LYS A 12 -3.74 -24.02 -21.18
C LYS A 12 -2.27 -23.57 -21.03
N ASP A 13 -1.83 -23.35 -19.79
CA ASP A 13 -0.41 -23.30 -19.44
C ASP A 13 -0.09 -24.51 -18.53
N PRO A 14 0.93 -25.35 -18.80
CA PRO A 14 1.11 -26.65 -18.16
C PRO A 14 1.72 -26.63 -16.75
N ASP A 15 2.03 -25.49 -16.16
CA ASP A 15 2.52 -25.42 -14.77
C ASP A 15 1.36 -25.48 -13.75
N SER A 16 0.69 -26.64 -13.76
CA SER A 16 -0.55 -26.94 -13.05
C SER A 16 -0.39 -27.15 -11.54
N ARG A 17 0.40 -26.33 -10.83
CA ARG A 17 0.42 -26.35 -9.36
C ARG A 17 -0.81 -25.66 -8.74
N TYR A 18 -1.58 -24.94 -9.54
CA TYR A 18 -2.78 -24.21 -9.10
C TYR A 18 -4.11 -24.81 -9.59
N ALA A 19 -4.05 -25.87 -10.41
CA ALA A 19 -5.26 -26.53 -10.93
C ALA A 19 -6.09 -27.20 -9.83
N GLU A 20 -5.47 -27.59 -8.71
CA GLU A 20 -6.15 -28.20 -7.56
C GLU A 20 -7.03 -27.20 -6.77
N TYR A 21 -6.87 -25.89 -7.00
CA TYR A 21 -7.65 -24.85 -6.34
C TYR A 21 -8.79 -24.30 -7.22
N ALA A 22 -8.91 -24.75 -8.47
CA ALA A 22 -9.97 -24.35 -9.39
C ALA A 22 -11.33 -24.86 -8.89
N GLY A 23 -12.04 -24.03 -8.14
CA GLY A 23 -13.34 -24.34 -7.53
C GLY A 23 -13.48 -23.91 -6.08
N ASN A 24 -12.39 -23.52 -5.40
CA ASN A 24 -12.47 -22.97 -4.05
C ASN A 24 -12.71 -21.46 -4.12
N LYS A 25 -13.98 -21.07 -4.02
CA LYS A 25 -14.42 -19.66 -3.93
C LYS A 25 -13.58 -18.84 -2.95
N TYR A 26 -13.10 -19.46 -1.86
CA TYR A 26 -12.20 -18.83 -0.90
C TYR A 26 -10.89 -18.32 -1.53
N TYR A 27 -10.20 -19.14 -2.33
CA TYR A 27 -8.96 -18.75 -2.99
C TYR A 27 -9.22 -17.74 -4.12
N ASP A 28 -10.32 -17.87 -4.84
CA ASP A 28 -10.72 -16.89 -5.86
C ASP A 28 -10.98 -15.51 -5.23
N TYR A 29 -11.70 -15.45 -4.10
CA TYR A 29 -11.92 -14.21 -3.35
C TYR A 29 -10.64 -13.68 -2.70
N ALA A 30 -9.77 -14.55 -2.18
CA ALA A 30 -8.50 -14.14 -1.60
C ALA A 30 -7.56 -13.53 -2.66
N VAL A 31 -7.47 -14.16 -3.84
CA VAL A 31 -6.67 -13.66 -4.97
C VAL A 31 -7.25 -12.36 -5.53
N ALA A 32 -8.59 -12.27 -5.65
CA ALA A 32 -9.26 -11.04 -6.09
C ALA A 32 -9.05 -9.89 -5.08
N GLY A 33 -9.20 -10.16 -3.78
CA GLY A 33 -8.97 -9.20 -2.71
C GLY A 33 -7.53 -8.70 -2.66
N MET A 34 -6.54 -9.60 -2.78
CA MET A 34 -5.14 -9.22 -2.89
C MET A 34 -4.86 -8.40 -4.14
N SER A 35 -5.45 -8.75 -5.28
CA SER A 35 -5.28 -8.02 -6.55
C SER A 35 -5.86 -6.61 -6.48
N LEU A 36 -6.99 -6.41 -5.80
CA LEU A 36 -7.58 -5.09 -5.57
C LEU A 36 -6.70 -4.28 -4.62
N ALA A 37 -6.28 -4.85 -3.50
CA ALA A 37 -5.39 -4.20 -2.53
C ALA A 37 -4.06 -3.75 -3.16
N LEU A 38 -3.47 -4.62 -3.99
CA LEU A 38 -2.25 -4.33 -4.77
C LEU A 38 -2.46 -3.17 -5.74
N ASN A 39 -3.58 -3.18 -6.49
CA ASN A 39 -3.89 -2.12 -7.44
C ASN A 39 -4.14 -0.78 -6.76
N ASP A 40 -4.87 -0.76 -5.63
CA ASP A 40 -5.16 0.46 -4.89
C ASP A 40 -3.89 1.03 -4.24
N ALA A 41 -3.06 0.17 -3.64
CA ALA A 41 -1.75 0.53 -3.13
C ALA A 41 -0.84 1.13 -4.21
N TYR A 42 -0.79 0.49 -5.38
CA TYR A 42 0.01 0.95 -6.52
C TYR A 42 -0.50 2.28 -7.09
N ARG A 43 -1.81 2.44 -7.28
CA ARG A 43 -2.43 3.69 -7.77
C ARG A 43 -2.23 4.85 -6.79
N SER A 44 -2.38 4.60 -5.50
CA SER A 44 -2.08 5.60 -4.47
C SER A 44 -0.60 5.99 -4.49
N GLY A 45 0.30 5.01 -4.66
CA GLY A 45 1.73 5.28 -4.81
C GLY A 45 2.07 6.12 -6.03
N LEU A 46 1.45 5.84 -7.18
CA LEU A 46 1.59 6.67 -8.38
C LEU A 46 1.07 8.09 -8.18
N THR A 47 0.02 8.27 -7.37
CA THR A 47 -0.56 9.60 -7.09
C THR A 47 0.38 10.44 -6.22
N ASP A 48 0.96 9.84 -5.17
CA ASP A 48 1.93 10.51 -4.31
C ASP A 48 3.23 10.83 -5.07
N GLN A 49 3.71 9.91 -5.90
CA GLN A 49 4.88 10.12 -6.76
C GLN A 49 4.64 11.18 -7.84
N PHE A 50 3.43 11.25 -8.40
CA PHE A 50 3.06 12.29 -9.34
C PHE A 50 3.03 13.67 -8.67
N ALA A 51 2.56 13.76 -7.42
CA ALA A 51 2.63 14.99 -6.64
C ALA A 51 4.08 15.40 -6.31
N LEU A 52 4.96 14.43 -6.02
CA LEU A 52 6.39 14.63 -5.81
C LEU A 52 7.13 15.13 -7.06
N LEU A 53 6.79 14.61 -8.24
CA LEU A 53 7.42 14.96 -9.52
C LEU A 53 6.98 16.33 -10.06
N GLN A 54 5.83 16.86 -9.61
CA GLN A 54 5.41 18.24 -9.87
C GLN A 54 5.97 19.16 -8.78
N SER A 55 7.30 19.36 -8.80
CA SER A 55 8.18 19.84 -7.73
C SER A 55 7.94 21.23 -7.12
N ASP A 56 6.80 21.89 -7.37
CA ASP A 56 6.48 23.21 -6.81
C ASP A 56 5.41 23.15 -5.71
N LYS A 57 4.84 21.97 -5.43
CA LYS A 57 3.80 21.78 -4.40
C LYS A 57 4.36 21.02 -3.19
N PRO A 58 3.88 21.34 -1.96
CA PRO A 58 4.25 20.59 -0.78
C PRO A 58 3.83 19.12 -0.95
N ILE A 59 4.70 18.21 -0.52
CA ILE A 59 4.41 16.78 -0.56
C ILE A 59 3.27 16.49 0.41
N THR A 60 2.22 15.84 -0.08
CA THR A 60 1.03 15.53 0.71
C THR A 60 0.58 14.10 0.48
N ILE A 61 -0.02 13.49 1.50
CA ILE A 61 -0.68 12.18 1.43
C ILE A 61 -2.19 12.46 1.45
N TRP A 62 -2.86 12.25 0.32
CA TRP A 62 -4.27 12.62 0.11
C TRP A 62 -4.58 14.09 0.49
N GLY A 63 -3.66 15.01 0.19
CA GLY A 63 -3.82 16.44 0.51
C GLY A 63 -3.49 16.81 1.96
N ASN A 64 -3.12 15.85 2.81
CA ASN A 64 -2.69 16.09 4.17
C ASN A 64 -1.17 16.17 4.27
N LYS A 65 -0.67 16.98 5.19
CA LYS A 65 0.75 16.98 5.53
C LYS A 65 1.15 15.62 6.12
N PRO A 66 2.36 15.10 5.83
CA PRO A 66 2.82 13.83 6.37
C PRO A 66 2.73 13.76 7.90
N GLU A 67 3.03 14.84 8.60
CA GLU A 67 2.99 14.92 10.07
C GLU A 67 1.57 14.71 10.62
N SER A 68 0.55 15.26 9.95
CA SER A 68 -0.87 15.01 10.31
C SER A 68 -1.23 13.53 10.19
N VAL A 69 -0.75 12.88 9.13
CA VAL A 69 -0.99 11.44 8.89
C VAL A 69 -0.22 10.59 9.90
N MET A 70 1.04 10.92 10.21
CA MET A 70 1.82 10.22 11.24
C MET A 70 1.12 10.27 12.60
N ARG A 71 0.60 11.44 12.98
CA ARG A 71 -0.14 11.60 14.25
C ARG A 71 -1.46 10.82 14.28
N ALA A 72 -2.14 10.70 13.14
CA ALA A 72 -3.34 9.86 13.03
C ALA A 72 -2.99 8.38 13.26
N LEU A 73 -1.94 7.90 12.59
CA LEU A 73 -1.46 6.52 12.76
C LEU A 73 -1.01 6.23 14.19
N ASP A 74 -0.31 7.17 14.85
CA ASP A 74 0.09 7.03 16.26
C ASP A 74 -1.12 6.95 17.20
N ARG A 75 -2.10 7.85 17.03
CA ARG A 75 -3.38 7.81 17.76
C ARG A 75 -4.10 6.46 17.57
N ASP A 76 -4.04 5.92 16.36
CA ASP A 76 -4.73 4.68 15.98
C ASP A 76 -3.91 3.42 16.32
N GLY A 77 -2.80 3.58 17.05
CA GLY A 77 -2.05 2.49 17.70
C GLY A 77 -0.93 1.87 16.87
N TYR A 78 -0.51 2.51 15.77
CA TYR A 78 0.63 2.04 14.98
C TYR A 78 1.94 2.31 15.72
N THR A 79 2.90 1.38 15.64
CA THR A 79 4.23 1.60 16.21
C THR A 79 5.02 2.60 15.36
N VAL A 80 6.05 3.23 15.94
CA VAL A 80 6.95 4.15 15.23
C VAL A 80 7.60 3.47 14.02
N GLU A 81 7.98 2.19 14.13
CA GLU A 81 8.51 1.39 13.01
C GLU A 81 7.46 1.17 11.92
N GLY A 82 6.21 0.93 12.31
CA GLY A 82 5.08 0.80 11.38
C GLY A 82 4.83 2.10 10.62
N ILE A 83 4.81 3.23 11.33
CA ILE A 83 4.68 4.57 10.74
C ILE A 83 5.84 4.86 9.79
N THR A 84 7.07 4.53 10.19
CA THR A 84 8.27 4.69 9.36
C THR A 84 8.15 3.92 8.04
N SER A 85 7.69 2.67 8.13
CA SER A 85 7.50 1.81 6.95
C SER A 85 6.41 2.35 6.02
N ILE A 86 5.33 2.90 6.58
CA ILE A 86 4.27 3.54 5.82
C ILE A 86 4.79 4.79 5.11
N MET A 87 5.48 5.68 5.82
CA MET A 87 6.02 6.91 5.24
C MET A 87 7.00 6.60 4.12
N LEU A 88 7.87 5.61 4.31
CA LEU A 88 8.80 5.17 3.27
C LEU A 88 8.05 4.61 2.05
N SER A 89 6.96 3.85 2.26
CA SER A 89 6.09 3.38 1.16
C SER A 89 5.35 4.52 0.43
N CYS A 90 5.26 5.69 1.06
CA CYS A 90 4.78 6.95 0.47
C CYS A 90 5.88 7.75 -0.23
N GLY A 91 7.10 7.21 -0.31
CA GLY A 91 8.26 7.89 -0.88
C GLY A 91 8.89 8.93 0.06
N LEU A 92 8.51 8.91 1.35
CA LEU A 92 9.00 9.84 2.36
C LEU A 92 9.97 9.14 3.29
N ASN A 93 11.25 9.50 3.19
CA ASN A 93 12.29 8.88 3.99
C ASN A 93 12.48 9.65 5.32
N PHE A 94 11.88 9.13 6.39
CA PHE A 94 12.11 9.59 7.75
C PHE A 94 12.78 8.49 8.58
N SER A 95 13.70 8.88 9.47
CA SER A 95 14.25 8.02 10.50
C SER A 95 13.28 7.83 11.67
N LEU A 96 13.53 6.78 12.47
CA LEU A 96 12.78 6.52 13.71
C LEU A 96 12.86 7.71 14.68
N GLN A 97 14.02 8.36 14.75
CA GLN A 97 14.24 9.53 15.61
C GLN A 97 13.43 10.73 15.13
N GLU A 98 13.42 11.01 13.82
CA GLU A 98 12.63 12.10 13.25
C GLU A 98 11.14 11.90 13.48
N ILE A 99 10.61 10.70 13.25
CA ILE A 99 9.19 10.41 13.52
C ILE A 99 8.89 10.54 15.01
N THR A 100 9.75 10.03 15.88
CA THR A 100 9.58 10.18 17.34
C THR A 100 9.52 11.65 17.75
N GLU A 101 10.37 12.50 17.18
CA GLU A 101 10.39 13.93 17.47
C GLU A 101 9.15 14.63 16.92
N ILE A 102 8.73 14.32 15.69
CA ILE A 102 7.51 14.83 15.07
C ILE A 102 6.29 14.49 15.93
N LEU A 103 6.15 13.23 16.38
CA LEU A 103 5.01 12.81 17.19
C LEU A 103 4.95 13.53 18.55
N LYS A 104 6.10 13.90 19.11
CA LYS A 104 6.17 14.64 20.39
C LYS A 104 5.93 16.14 20.23
N THR A 105 6.40 16.74 19.15
CA THR A 105 6.52 18.21 19.04
C THR A 105 5.60 18.84 18.01
N SER A 106 5.09 18.07 17.05
CA SER A 106 4.28 18.60 15.96
C SER A 106 2.96 19.17 16.47
N LYS A 107 2.63 20.36 15.95
CA LYS A 107 1.35 21.05 16.20
C LYS A 107 0.34 20.85 15.06
N GLU A 108 0.70 20.06 14.04
CA GLU A 108 -0.19 19.80 12.91
C GLU A 108 -1.44 19.05 13.39
N PRO A 109 -2.64 19.38 12.88
CA PRO A 109 -3.86 18.73 13.30
C PRO A 109 -3.81 17.23 12.99
N VAL A 110 -4.40 16.43 13.86
CA VAL A 110 -4.61 15.00 13.61
C VAL A 110 -5.73 14.87 12.57
N VAL A 111 -5.47 14.16 11.48
CA VAL A 111 -6.47 13.88 10.45
C VAL A 111 -7.25 12.61 10.77
N ASP A 112 -8.52 12.56 10.41
CA ASP A 112 -9.29 11.32 10.47
C ASP A 112 -9.11 10.53 9.18
N LEU A 113 -8.41 9.40 9.29
CA LEU A 113 -8.23 8.47 8.21
C LEU A 113 -9.45 7.56 8.12
N THR A 114 -9.96 7.38 6.91
CA THR A 114 -11.01 6.38 6.63
C THR A 114 -10.44 4.96 6.74
N GLU A 115 -11.31 3.97 6.95
CA GLU A 115 -10.90 2.56 6.96
C GLU A 115 -10.18 2.14 5.66
N ALA A 116 -10.67 2.63 4.51
CA ALA A 116 -10.02 2.39 3.22
C ALA A 116 -8.61 2.99 3.16
N GLN A 117 -8.40 4.18 3.73
CA GLN A 117 -7.07 4.79 3.79
C GLN A 117 -6.12 4.02 4.71
N HIS A 118 -6.59 3.55 5.87
CA HIS A 118 -5.80 2.64 6.71
C HIS A 118 -5.39 1.37 5.96
N TYR A 119 -6.35 0.75 5.26
CA TYR A 119 -6.10 -0.45 4.48
C TYR A 119 -5.03 -0.21 3.39
N VAL A 120 -5.10 0.92 2.70
CA VAL A 120 -4.09 1.28 1.69
C VAL A 120 -2.71 1.49 2.31
N LEU A 121 -2.59 2.27 3.39
CA LEU A 121 -1.30 2.53 4.04
C LEU A 121 -0.65 1.25 4.56
N PHE A 122 -1.45 0.39 5.22
CA PHE A 122 -0.97 -0.88 5.73
C PHE A 122 -0.46 -1.79 4.61
N ASN A 123 -1.24 -1.99 3.55
CA ASN A 123 -0.84 -2.86 2.44
C ASN A 123 0.38 -2.33 1.69
N ARG A 124 0.48 -1.01 1.51
CA ARG A 124 1.66 -0.38 0.89
C ARG A 124 2.93 -0.68 1.68
N ALA A 125 2.90 -0.51 3.01
CA ALA A 125 4.04 -0.82 3.86
C ALA A 125 4.46 -2.30 3.76
N GLN A 126 3.49 -3.24 3.81
CA GLN A 126 3.76 -4.67 3.70
C GLN A 126 4.41 -5.06 2.37
N LEU A 127 3.90 -4.51 1.26
CA LEU A 127 4.43 -4.77 -0.08
C LEU A 127 5.83 -4.20 -0.25
N PHE A 128 6.06 -2.99 0.24
CA PHE A 128 7.34 -2.31 0.14
C PHE A 128 8.43 -3.06 0.94
N ILE A 129 8.16 -3.41 2.19
CA ILE A 129 9.09 -4.19 3.03
C ILE A 129 9.45 -5.51 2.34
N ARG A 130 8.46 -6.20 1.77
CA ARG A 130 8.69 -7.46 1.05
C ARG A 130 9.57 -7.25 -0.18
N HIS A 131 9.34 -6.19 -0.95
CA HIS A 131 10.14 -5.88 -2.14
C HIS A 131 11.59 -5.54 -1.79
N VAL A 132 11.83 -4.70 -0.78
CA VAL A 132 13.19 -4.36 -0.31
C VAL A 132 13.93 -5.61 0.15
N LYS A 133 13.31 -6.46 0.98
CA LYS A 133 13.93 -7.71 1.45
C LYS A 133 14.27 -8.67 0.31
N LEU A 134 13.41 -8.77 -0.71
CA LEU A 134 13.68 -9.61 -1.88
C LEU A 134 14.83 -9.05 -2.72
N ALA A 135 14.91 -7.74 -2.91
CA ALA A 135 16.00 -7.10 -3.64
C ALA A 135 17.35 -7.30 -2.93
N GLU A 136 17.38 -7.17 -1.59
CA GLU A 136 18.58 -7.46 -0.79
C GLU A 136 19.04 -8.91 -0.91
N GLN A 137 18.11 -9.86 -0.95
CA GLN A 137 18.42 -11.29 -1.13
C GLN A 137 18.97 -11.62 -2.52
N GLN A 138 18.51 -10.92 -3.57
CA GLN A 138 18.97 -11.11 -4.95
C GLN A 138 20.31 -10.43 -5.24
N SER A 139 20.75 -9.52 -4.38
CA SER A 139 22.03 -8.81 -4.49
C SER A 139 23.21 -9.49 -3.77
N ARG A 140 22.96 -10.66 -3.16
CA ARG A 140 23.95 -11.51 -2.48
C ARG A 140 24.25 -12.76 -3.29
#